data_AF-A0A7V4LC64-F1
#
_entry.id   AF-A0A7V4LC64-F1
#
_cell.length_a   1.000
_cell.length_b   1.000
_cell.length_c   1.000
_cell.angle_alpha   90.00
_cell.angle_beta   90.00
_cell.angle_gamma   90.00
#
_symmetry.space_group_name_H-M   'P 1'
#
loop_
_entity.id
_entity.type
_entity.pdbx_description
1 polymer ?
#
loop_
_entity_poly.entity_id
_entity_poly.type
_entity_poly.pdbx_seq_one_letter_code
_entity_poly.pdbx_strand_id
1 'polypeptide(L)' 'MTEPEGRYTILHTESSLGWGGQEHRILLEAGVLRERGHRLLLAADPRGELFRRGRDRGFQVVPLCFRQKIKA' A
#
# COMPACT_ATOMS: atom_id res chain seq x y z
N MET A 1 -1.83 -26.82 7.11
CA MET A 1 -1.44 -25.40 7.13
C MET A 1 -2.33 -24.72 8.14
N THR A 2 -1.79 -24.33 9.28
CA THR A 2 -2.53 -23.58 10.31
C THR A 2 -2.74 -22.15 9.79
N GLU A 3 -4.00 -21.72 9.76
CA GLU A 3 -4.32 -20.31 9.51
C GLU A 3 -3.60 -19.45 10.57
N PRO A 4 -2.95 -18.33 10.19
CA PRO A 4 -2.25 -17.50 11.17
C PRO A 4 -3.23 -17.02 12.23
N GLU A 5 -2.92 -17.29 13.49
CA GLU A 5 -3.72 -16.84 14.63
C GLU A 5 -3.68 -15.31 14.72
N GLY A 6 -4.79 -14.66 14.36
CA GLY A 6 -5.03 -13.24 14.60
C GLY A 6 -5.22 -12.37 13.34
N ARG A 7 -6.14 -11.42 13.42
CA ARG A 7 -6.32 -10.37 12.41
C ARG A 7 -5.32 -9.23 12.66
N TYR A 8 -4.32 -9.09 11.80
CA TYR A 8 -3.37 -7.97 11.87
C TYR A 8 -3.94 -6.69 11.25
N THR A 9 -3.39 -5.55 11.71
CA THR A 9 -3.46 -4.28 10.99
C THR A 9 -2.12 -4.05 10.30
N ILE A 10 -2.14 -3.88 8.98
CA ILE A 10 -0.95 -3.81 8.14
C ILE A 10 -0.96 -2.48 7.38
N LEU A 11 0.14 -1.74 7.48
CA LEU A 11 0.38 -0.50 6.73
C LEU A 11 1.49 -0.74 5.71
N HIS A 12 1.18 -0.58 4.42
CA HIS A 12 2.20 -0.50 3.38
C HIS A 12 2.55 0.95 3.09
N THR A 13 3.84 1.26 3.03
CA THR A 13 4.36 2.58 2.68
C THR A 13 5.08 2.52 1.33
N GLU A 14 4.81 3.47 0.44
CA GLU A 14 5.50 3.58 -0.85
C GLU A 14 5.86 5.03 -1.17
N SER A 15 7.11 5.26 -1.55
CA SER A 15 7.66 6.59 -1.85
C SER A 15 7.72 6.91 -3.34
N SER A 16 7.68 5.88 -4.19
CA SER A 16 7.70 6.01 -5.64
C SER A 16 6.42 6.67 -6.15
N LEU A 17 6.58 7.47 -7.21
CA LEU A 17 5.45 8.05 -7.93
C LEU A 17 4.96 7.14 -9.06
N GLY A 18 5.79 6.19 -9.49
CA GLY A 18 5.58 5.37 -10.67
C GLY A 18 4.66 4.18 -10.44
N TRP A 19 4.45 3.42 -11.52
CA TRP A 19 3.74 2.15 -11.50
C TRP A 19 4.63 1.05 -12.06
N GLY A 20 5.36 0.39 -11.16
CA GLY A 20 6.19 -0.77 -11.45
C GLY A 20 5.69 -2.02 -10.75
N GLY A 21 6.55 -3.04 -10.75
CA GLY A 21 6.23 -4.33 -10.12
C GLY A 21 5.99 -4.23 -8.61
N GLN A 22 6.68 -3.32 -7.92
CA GLN A 22 6.56 -3.15 -6.47
C GLN A 22 5.19 -2.57 -6.10
N GLU A 23 4.78 -1.47 -6.72
CA GLU A 23 3.51 -0.81 -6.44
C GLU A 23 2.33 -1.70 -6.84
N HIS A 24 2.46 -2.41 -7.97
CA HIS A 24 1.48 -3.39 -8.38
C HIS A 24 1.33 -4.53 -7.37
N ARG A 25 2.45 -5.08 -6.89
CA ARG A 25 2.47 -6.17 -5.91
C ARG A 25 1.90 -5.73 -4.57
N ILE A 26 2.27 -4.55 -4.06
CA ILE A 26 1.69 -3.99 -2.83
C ILE A 26 0.17 -3.97 -2.93
N LEU A 27 -0.39 -3.46 -4.03
CA LEU A 27 -1.84 -3.33 -4.17
C LEU A 27 -2.55 -4.69 -4.32
N LEU A 28 -1.93 -5.65 -4.99
CA LEU A 28 -2.46 -7.01 -5.16
C LEU A 28 -2.43 -7.77 -3.84
N GLU A 29 -1.30 -7.77 -3.14
CA GLU A 29 -1.13 -8.46 -1.86
C GLU A 29 -2.01 -7.84 -0.76
N ALA A 30 -2.16 -6.51 -0.74
CA ALA A 30 -3.11 -5.84 0.15
C ALA A 30 -4.55 -6.31 -0.10
N GLY A 31 -4.93 -6.59 -1.35
CA GLY A 31 -6.24 -7.17 -1.69
C GLY A 31 -6.43 -8.55 -1.04
N VAL A 32 -5.48 -9.44 -1.30
CA VAL A 32 -5.51 -10.83 -0.78
C VAL A 32 -5.50 -10.84 0.76
N LEU A 33 -4.69 -10.00 1.40
CA LEU A 33 -4.62 -9.92 2.87
C LEU A 33 -5.91 -9.32 3.46
N ARG A 34 -6.54 -8.36 2.79
CA ARG A 34 -7.85 -7.82 3.17
C ARG A 34 -8.93 -8.89 3.08
N GLU A 35 -8.93 -9.69 2.02
CA GLU A 35 -9.87 -10.82 1.83
C GLU A 35 -9.71 -11.89 2.91
N ARG A 36 -8.49 -12.10 3.42
CA ARG A 36 -8.19 -12.98 4.57
C ARG A 36 -8.61 -12.37 5.93
N GLY A 37 -9.20 -11.18 5.94
CA GLY A 37 -9.75 -10.53 7.14
C GLY A 37 -8.78 -9.63 7.89
N HIS A 38 -7.61 -9.32 7.33
CA HIS A 38 -6.71 -8.32 7.89
C HIS A 38 -7.19 -6.90 7.59
N ARG A 39 -6.83 -5.94 8.45
CA ARG A 39 -7.07 -4.51 8.19
C ARG A 39 -5.90 -3.94 7.42
N LEU A 40 -6.15 -3.47 6.20
CA LEU A 40 -5.11 -2.94 5.31
C LEU A 40 -5.20 -1.41 5.19
N LEU A 41 -4.06 -0.76 5.34
CA LEU A 41 -3.87 0.65 5.04
C LEU A 41 -2.71 0.82 4.06
N LEU A 42 -2.81 1.85 3.22
CA LEU A 42 -1.72 2.29 2.38
C LEU A 42 -1.31 3.70 2.82
N ALA A 43 -0.02 4.02 2.76
CA ALA A 43 0.48 5.39 2.85
C ALA A 43 1.42 5.65 1.68
N ALA A 44 1.06 6.61 0.84
CA ALA A 44 1.79 6.90 -0.39
C ALA A 44 1.73 8.40 -0.72
N ASP A 45 2.67 8.87 -1.55
CA ASP A 45 2.65 10.24 -2.05
C ASP A 45 1.34 10.48 -2.83
N PRO A 46 0.58 11.57 -2.55
CA PRO A 46 -0.66 11.87 -3.25
C PRO A 46 -0.54 11.99 -4.77
N ARG A 47 0.67 12.26 -5.27
CA ARG A 47 0.97 12.36 -6.71
C ARG A 47 1.28 10.99 -7.34
N GLY A 48 1.48 9.94 -6.53
CA GLY A 48 1.91 8.63 -6.98
C GLY A 48 0.77 7.71 -7.41
N GLU A 49 1.08 6.77 -8.30
CA GLU A 49 0.12 5.83 -8.86
C GLU A 49 -0.48 4.88 -7.81
N LEU A 50 0.28 4.48 -6.78
CA LEU A 50 -0.24 3.67 -5.69
C LEU A 50 -1.34 4.41 -4.91
N PHE A 51 -1.18 5.72 -4.68
CA PHE A 51 -2.16 6.51 -3.96
C PHE A 51 -3.49 6.54 -4.72
N ARG A 52 -3.45 6.89 -6.01
CA ARG A 52 -4.65 6.93 -6.87
C ARG A 52 -5.32 5.56 -6.95
N ARG A 53 -4.58 4.53 -7.39
CA ARG A 53 -5.14 3.19 -7.62
C ARG A 53 -5.58 2.50 -6.33
N GLY A 54 -4.93 2.78 -5.21
CA GLY A 54 -5.33 2.33 -3.88
C GLY A 54 -6.71 2.87 -3.50
N ARG A 55 -6.93 4.18 -3.70
CA ARG A 55 -8.24 4.80 -3.47
C ARG A 55 -9.30 4.27 -4.42
N ASP A 56 -8.97 4.09 -5.71
CA ASP A 56 -9.89 3.54 -6.71
C ASP A 56 -10.35 2.11 -6.34
N ARG A 57 -9.49 1.33 -5.67
CA ARG A 57 -9.81 -0.02 -5.13
C ARG A 57 -10.45 0.01 -3.73
N GLY A 58 -10.82 1.18 -3.23
CA GLY A 58 -11.48 1.34 -1.95
C GLY A 58 -10.60 1.06 -0.72
N PHE A 59 -9.27 1.14 -0.85
CA PHE A 59 -8.40 1.11 0.33
C PHE A 59 -8.41 2.45 1.04
N GLN A 60 -8.22 2.41 2.36
CA GLN A 60 -7.85 3.60 3.12
C GLN A 60 -6.41 3.95 2.76
N VAL A 61 -6.22 5.08 2.07
CA VAL A 61 -4.90 5.59 1.70
C VAL A 61 -4.62 6.90 2.44
N VAL A 62 -3.60 6.88 3.27
CA VAL A 62 -3.11 8.06 3.99
C VAL A 62 -2.13 8.82 3.08
N PRO A 63 -2.35 10.12 2.83
CA PRO A 63 -1.41 10.92 2.06
C PRO A 63 -0.11 11.09 2.84
N LEU A 64 1.02 10.70 2.26
CA LEU A 64 2.35 10.81 2.88
C LEU A 64 3.38 11.31 1.86
N CYS A 65 3.83 12.55 2.02
CA CYS A 65 4.88 13.12 1.18
C CYS A 65 6.26 12.64 1.63
N PHE A 66 6.96 11.91 0.76
CA PHE A 66 8.31 11.43 1.07
C PHE A 66 9.36 12.46 0.66
N ARG A 67 10.37 12.65 1.50
CA ARG A 67 11.52 13.49 1.14
C ARG A 67 12.34 12.75 0.08
N GLN A 68 12.41 13.34 -1.11
CA GLN A 68 13.30 12.86 -2.17
C GLN A 68 14.75 12.91 -1.68
N LYS A 69 15.55 11.88 -2.01
CA LYS A 69 16.99 11.93 -1.76
C LYS A 69 17.58 13.13 -2.50
N ILE A 70 18.30 13.98 -1.78
CA ILE A 70 19.16 14.98 -2.39
C ILE A 70 20.29 14.20 -3.05
N LYS A 71 20.39 14.25 -4.38
CA LYS A 71 21.59 13.77 -5.06
C LYS A 71 22.71 14.75 -4.69
N ALA A 72 23.75 14.24 -4.03
CA ALA A 72 25.00 14.95 -3.82
C ALA A 72 25.71 15.18 -5.16
#